data_AF-J7SAM9-F1
#
_entry.id   AF-J7SAM9-F1
#
_cell.length_a   1.000
_cell.length_b   1.000
_cell.length_c   1.000
_cell.angle_alpha   90.00
_cell.angle_beta   90.00
_cell.angle_gamma   90.00
#
_symmetry.space_group_name_H-M   'P 1'
#
loop_
_entity.id
_entity.type
_entity.pdbx_description
1 polymer ?
#
loop_
_entity_poly.entity_id
_entity_poly.type
_entity_poly.pdbx_seq_one_letter_code
_entity_poly.pdbx_strand_id
1 'polypeptide(L)'
;MIRTLFGSRKGVVQRYTEDLVRIAAQIEDVEQQLKSLDRRVSRWRRSVSSYGASLTALYASYMYYTSGAQWMLALAALLAGTLVLVLYNLGMRSGAGWIRSYKMRRLAQLRGKHESTVDKLKEETQFNATSSLLQRFQNGDDALQVVDTELSLKYDELQQLKDELTQLQTGKQQATKEQNDVWFDKVIGLLAGGNDVQGMPHIEKVVCPECDRFAGLYRLPKGDWQYMCPFCNHRTPSHDVEGATAEEETE
;
A
#
# COMPACT_ATOMS: atom_id res chain seq x y z
N MET A 1 -26.50 4.03 29.35
CA MET A 1 -25.89 2.69 29.25
C MET A 1 -25.18 2.43 27.90
N ILE A 2 -24.70 3.46 27.20
CA ILE A 2 -24.14 3.34 25.82
C ILE A 2 -22.60 3.52 25.79
N ARG A 3 -21.99 4.04 26.87
CA ARG A 3 -20.56 4.40 26.93
C ARG A 3 -19.57 3.22 26.98
N THR A 4 -20.00 2.02 27.36
CA THR A 4 -19.10 0.85 27.48
C THR A 4 -18.93 0.08 26.16
N LEU A 5 -19.87 0.20 25.21
CA LEU A 5 -19.82 -0.55 23.95
C LEU A 5 -18.80 0.01 22.94
N PHE A 6 -18.52 1.32 22.98
CA PHE A 6 -17.60 1.96 22.06
C PHE A 6 -16.11 1.74 22.42
N GLY A 7 -15.78 1.63 23.70
CA GLY A 7 -14.42 1.32 24.16
C GLY A 7 -13.99 -0.10 23.78
N SER A 8 -14.92 -1.06 23.88
CA SER A 8 -14.66 -2.46 23.49
C SER A 8 -14.38 -2.61 21.99
N ARG A 9 -15.19 -1.96 21.13
CA ARG A 9 -14.99 -2.03 19.66
C ARG A 9 -13.65 -1.45 19.20
N LYS A 10 -13.19 -0.34 19.78
CA LYS A 10 -11.87 0.22 19.47
C LYS A 10 -10.75 -0.78 19.77
N GLY A 11 -10.84 -1.49 20.91
CA GLY A 11 -9.89 -2.55 21.26
C GLY A 11 -9.96 -3.77 20.33
N VAL A 12 -11.14 -4.12 19.82
CA VAL A 12 -11.31 -5.23 18.86
C VAL A 12 -10.66 -4.89 17.51
N VAL A 13 -10.95 -3.71 16.95
CA VAL A 13 -10.32 -3.26 15.69
C VAL A 13 -8.80 -3.20 15.84
N GLN A 14 -8.29 -2.68 16.95
CA GLN A 14 -6.85 -2.57 17.20
C GLN A 14 -6.14 -3.94 17.26
N ARG A 15 -6.78 -4.95 17.85
CA ARG A 15 -6.25 -6.33 17.86
C ARG A 15 -6.19 -6.91 16.45
N TYR A 16 -7.24 -6.73 15.66
CA TYR A 16 -7.27 -7.24 14.30
C TYR A 16 -6.29 -6.53 13.37
N THR A 17 -6.08 -5.22 13.55
CA THR A 17 -5.04 -4.50 12.81
C THR A 17 -3.64 -5.02 13.17
N GLU A 18 -3.37 -5.27 14.46
CA GLU A 18 -2.09 -5.84 14.90
C GLU A 18 -1.87 -7.24 14.31
N ASP A 19 -2.91 -8.08 14.30
CA ASP A 19 -2.85 -9.41 13.69
C ASP A 19 -2.64 -9.35 12.15
N LEU A 20 -3.28 -8.41 11.45
CA LEU A 20 -3.07 -8.21 10.00
C LEU A 20 -1.64 -7.77 9.70
N VAL A 21 -1.11 -6.80 10.46
CA VAL A 21 0.28 -6.34 10.34
C VAL A 21 1.24 -7.51 10.60
N ARG A 22 0.98 -8.31 11.63
CA ARG A 22 1.81 -9.48 11.95
C ARG A 22 1.78 -10.54 10.86
N ILE A 23 0.61 -10.82 10.28
CA ILE A 23 0.49 -11.80 9.18
C ILE A 23 1.18 -11.25 7.92
N ALA A 24 1.03 -9.97 7.60
CA ALA A 24 1.70 -9.33 6.48
C ALA A 24 3.23 -9.40 6.61
N ALA A 25 3.78 -9.06 7.78
CA ALA A 25 5.22 -9.18 8.06
C ALA A 25 5.73 -10.63 7.91
N GLN A 26 4.93 -11.62 8.32
CA GLN A 26 5.30 -13.03 8.12
C GLN A 26 5.24 -13.46 6.64
N ILE A 27 4.33 -12.90 5.84
CA ILE A 27 4.29 -13.14 4.40
C ILE A 27 5.55 -12.57 3.75
N GLU A 28 5.91 -11.32 4.08
CA GLU A 28 7.08 -10.65 3.54
C GLU A 28 8.38 -11.40 3.88
N ASP A 29 8.56 -11.86 5.13
CA ASP A 29 9.73 -12.67 5.52
C ASP A 29 9.81 -13.96 4.70
N VAL A 30 8.69 -14.67 4.50
CA VAL A 30 8.67 -15.90 3.71
C VAL A 30 8.98 -15.62 2.23
N GLU A 31 8.49 -14.52 1.67
CA GLU A 31 8.78 -14.09 0.30
C GLU A 31 10.25 -13.68 0.12
N GLN A 32 10.80 -12.93 1.06
CA GLN A 32 12.20 -12.54 1.07
C GLN A 32 13.12 -13.77 1.19
N GLN A 33 12.74 -14.74 2.01
CA GLN A 33 13.43 -16.03 2.10
C GLN A 33 13.35 -16.84 0.80
N LEU A 34 12.20 -16.86 0.12
CA LEU A 34 12.07 -17.52 -1.18
C LEU A 34 12.97 -16.85 -2.24
N LYS A 35 12.97 -15.52 -2.29
CA LYS A 35 13.77 -14.72 -3.23
C LYS A 35 15.27 -14.89 -2.98
N SER A 36 15.70 -14.92 -1.72
CA SER A 36 17.10 -15.13 -1.36
C SER A 36 17.57 -16.56 -1.66
N LEU A 37 16.72 -17.56 -1.44
CA LEU A 37 16.99 -18.94 -1.84
C LEU A 37 17.16 -19.06 -3.35
N ASP A 38 16.29 -18.46 -4.15
CA ASP A 38 16.36 -18.51 -5.61
C ASP A 38 17.64 -17.83 -6.14
N ARG A 39 18.00 -16.66 -5.57
CA ARG A 39 19.27 -15.98 -5.84
C ARG A 39 20.49 -16.79 -5.41
N ARG A 40 20.41 -17.59 -4.35
CA ARG A 40 21.51 -18.44 -3.88
C ARG A 40 21.67 -19.67 -4.76
N VAL A 41 20.57 -20.36 -5.09
CA VAL A 41 20.55 -21.54 -5.96
C VAL A 41 21.01 -21.20 -7.37
N SER A 42 20.55 -20.09 -7.95
CA SER A 42 20.97 -19.66 -9.29
C SER A 42 22.47 -19.36 -9.38
N ARG A 43 23.03 -18.67 -8.37
CA ARG A 43 24.47 -18.41 -8.29
C ARG A 43 25.26 -19.71 -8.12
N TRP A 44 24.86 -20.55 -7.15
CA TRP A 44 25.51 -21.84 -6.91
C TRP A 44 25.48 -22.74 -8.14
N ARG A 45 24.36 -22.80 -8.85
CA ARG A 45 24.24 -23.59 -10.08
C ARG A 45 25.26 -23.16 -11.14
N ARG A 46 25.44 -21.85 -11.36
CA ARG A 46 26.43 -21.35 -12.32
C ARG A 46 27.85 -21.71 -11.87
N SER A 47 28.16 -21.47 -10.60
CA SER A 47 29.47 -21.79 -10.03
C SER A 47 29.79 -23.29 -10.08
N VAL A 48 28.89 -24.15 -9.62
CA VAL A 48 29.08 -25.61 -9.65
C VAL A 48 29.25 -26.10 -11.09
N SER A 49 28.46 -25.59 -12.03
CA SER A 49 28.58 -25.99 -13.43
C SER A 49 29.94 -25.58 -14.02
N SER A 50 30.44 -24.37 -13.73
CA SER A 50 31.73 -23.91 -14.24
C SER A 50 32.90 -24.65 -13.57
N TYR A 51 32.92 -24.73 -12.24
CA TYR A 51 33.99 -25.41 -11.51
C TYR A 51 33.99 -26.92 -11.78
N GLY A 52 32.81 -27.53 -11.88
CA GLY A 52 32.67 -28.95 -12.22
C GLY A 52 33.18 -29.27 -13.62
N ALA A 53 32.87 -28.45 -14.63
CA ALA A 53 33.39 -28.61 -15.98
C ALA A 53 34.92 -28.49 -16.03
N SER A 54 35.50 -27.50 -15.36
CA SER A 54 36.95 -27.33 -15.29
C SER A 54 37.64 -28.51 -14.57
N LEU A 55 37.08 -28.99 -13.46
CA LEU A 55 37.64 -30.11 -12.69
C LEU A 55 37.59 -31.42 -13.50
N THR A 56 36.48 -31.69 -14.18
CA THR A 56 36.34 -32.88 -15.03
C THR A 56 37.27 -32.84 -16.23
N ALA A 57 37.48 -31.68 -16.84
CA ALA A 57 38.45 -31.51 -17.92
C ALA A 57 39.90 -31.76 -17.44
N LEU A 58 40.28 -31.23 -16.27
CA LEU A 58 41.61 -31.47 -15.69
C LEU A 58 41.82 -32.95 -15.33
N TYR A 59 40.82 -33.59 -14.74
CA TYR A 59 40.88 -35.02 -14.39
C TYR A 59 41.01 -35.90 -15.64
N ALA A 60 40.24 -35.60 -16.69
CA ALA A 60 40.33 -36.29 -17.97
C ALA A 60 41.71 -36.11 -18.62
N SER A 61 42.24 -34.88 -18.60
CA SER A 61 43.58 -34.57 -19.12
C SER A 61 44.68 -35.33 -18.36
N TYR A 62 44.57 -35.43 -17.03
CA TYR A 62 45.50 -36.19 -16.20
C TYR A 62 45.43 -37.69 -16.53
N MET A 63 44.23 -38.26 -16.60
CA MET A 63 44.03 -39.67 -16.95
C MET A 63 44.53 -40.01 -18.36
N TYR A 64 44.40 -39.09 -19.31
CA TYR A 64 44.92 -39.27 -20.66
C TYR A 64 46.46 -39.39 -20.67
N TYR A 65 47.15 -38.53 -19.90
CA TYR A 65 48.62 -38.55 -19.81
C TYR A 65 49.15 -39.82 -19.14
N THR A 66 48.50 -40.29 -18.08
CA THR A 66 48.95 -41.47 -17.34
C THR A 66 48.63 -42.79 -18.04
N SER A 67 47.57 -42.85 -18.84
CA SER A 67 47.06 -44.13 -19.36
C SER A 67 47.68 -44.58 -20.69
N GLY A 68 48.52 -43.75 -21.33
CA GLY A 68 49.49 -44.06 -22.39
C GLY A 68 49.02 -44.72 -23.71
N ALA A 69 48.04 -45.62 -23.67
CA ALA A 69 47.52 -46.39 -24.81
C ALA A 69 46.02 -46.77 -24.68
N GLN A 70 45.39 -46.66 -23.50
CA GLN A 70 43.96 -46.99 -23.32
C GLN A 70 43.06 -45.76 -23.35
N TRP A 71 42.91 -45.15 -24.53
CA TRP A 71 42.00 -44.02 -24.77
C TRP A 71 40.54 -44.29 -24.33
N MET A 72 40.12 -45.56 -24.32
CA MET A 72 38.81 -45.99 -23.83
C MET A 72 38.59 -45.68 -22.34
N LEU A 73 39.61 -45.77 -21.50
CA LEU A 73 39.51 -45.45 -20.06
C LEU A 73 39.33 -43.95 -19.83
N ALA A 74 40.02 -43.11 -20.61
CA ALA A 74 39.87 -41.66 -20.55
C ALA A 74 38.46 -41.21 -20.98
N LEU A 75 37.90 -41.83 -22.02
CA LEU A 75 36.50 -41.60 -22.43
C LEU A 75 35.50 -42.05 -21.37
N ALA A 76 35.71 -43.24 -20.79
CA ALA A 76 34.84 -43.73 -19.72
C ALA A 76 34.87 -42.80 -18.50
N ALA A 77 36.04 -42.27 -18.13
CA ALA A 77 36.18 -41.30 -17.04
C ALA A 77 35.47 -39.96 -17.33
N LEU A 78 35.53 -39.45 -18.57
CA LEU A 78 34.80 -38.24 -18.98
C LEU A 78 33.29 -38.45 -18.92
N LEU A 79 32.79 -39.58 -19.45
CA LEU A 79 31.37 -39.92 -19.41
C LEU A 79 30.89 -40.11 -17.97
N ALA A 80 31.66 -40.79 -17.13
CA ALA A 80 31.34 -40.93 -15.71
C ALA A 80 31.32 -39.57 -14.98
N GLY A 81 32.31 -38.71 -15.20
CA GLY A 81 32.39 -37.39 -14.57
C GLY A 81 31.24 -36.47 -14.97
N THR A 82 30.88 -36.45 -16.25
CA THR A 82 29.72 -35.69 -16.75
C THR A 82 28.40 -36.24 -16.23
N LEU A 83 28.24 -37.57 -16.16
CA LEU A 83 27.07 -38.22 -15.58
C LEU A 83 26.89 -37.83 -14.11
N VAL A 84 27.95 -37.87 -13.30
CA VAL A 84 27.90 -37.48 -11.88
C VAL A 84 27.50 -36.00 -11.74
N LEU A 85 28.03 -35.11 -12.57
CA LEU A 85 27.64 -33.69 -12.58
C LEU A 85 26.17 -33.47 -12.94
N VAL A 86 25.64 -34.23 -13.91
CA VAL A 86 24.23 -34.15 -14.29
C VAL A 86 23.34 -34.65 -13.15
N LEU A 87 23.67 -35.78 -12.54
CA LEU A 87 22.94 -36.32 -11.39
C LEU A 87 22.95 -35.36 -10.20
N TYR A 88 24.10 -34.76 -9.90
CA TYR A 88 24.22 -33.75 -8.84
C TYR A 88 23.32 -32.53 -9.11
N ASN A 89 23.33 -32.01 -10.34
CA ASN A 89 22.47 -30.90 -10.73
C ASN A 89 20.97 -31.25 -10.65
N LEU A 90 20.60 -32.48 -11.00
CA LEU A 90 19.23 -32.97 -10.87
C LEU A 90 18.80 -33.06 -9.39
N GLY A 91 19.67 -33.60 -8.54
CA GLY A 91 19.46 -33.68 -7.09
C GLY A 91 19.25 -32.30 -6.47
N MET A 92 20.11 -31.33 -6.80
CA MET A 92 19.94 -29.95 -6.33
C MET A 92 18.64 -29.31 -6.83
N ARG A 93 18.25 -29.52 -8.09
CA ARG A 93 16.97 -29.00 -8.62
C ARG A 93 15.78 -29.58 -7.90
N SER A 94 15.77 -30.90 -7.69
CA SER A 94 14.70 -31.59 -6.99
C SER A 94 14.59 -31.12 -5.53
N GLY A 95 15.72 -31.06 -4.81
CA GLY A 95 15.77 -30.59 -3.43
C GLY A 95 15.33 -29.13 -3.28
N ALA A 96 15.81 -28.23 -4.14
CA ALA A 96 15.37 -26.84 -4.16
C ALA A 96 13.88 -26.70 -4.49
N GLY A 97 13.38 -27.49 -5.44
CA GLY A 97 11.96 -27.56 -5.80
C GLY A 97 11.06 -28.02 -4.64
N TRP A 98 11.52 -29.01 -3.87
CA TRP A 98 10.82 -29.48 -2.66
C TRP A 98 10.74 -28.38 -1.61
N ILE A 99 11.88 -27.77 -1.25
CA ILE A 99 11.93 -26.69 -0.25
C ILE A 99 11.05 -25.52 -0.67
N ARG A 100 11.08 -25.15 -1.96
CA ARG A 100 10.22 -24.12 -2.53
C ARG A 100 8.75 -24.49 -2.39
N SER A 101 8.37 -25.73 -2.71
CA SER A 101 6.98 -26.18 -2.62
C SER A 101 6.46 -26.14 -1.18
N TYR A 102 7.28 -26.52 -0.20
CA TYR A 102 6.93 -26.43 1.22
C TYR A 102 6.70 -24.97 1.65
N LYS A 103 7.62 -24.06 1.29
CA LYS A 103 7.49 -22.64 1.60
C LYS A 103 6.29 -21.99 0.89
N MET A 104 6.02 -22.35 -0.37
CA MET A 104 4.83 -21.88 -1.11
C MET A 104 3.52 -22.35 -0.46
N ARG A 105 3.45 -23.58 0.04
CA ARG A 105 2.28 -24.06 0.80
C ARG A 105 2.06 -23.26 2.07
N ARG A 106 3.13 -22.97 2.82
CA ARG A 106 3.06 -22.13 4.02
C ARG A 106 2.58 -20.72 3.68
N LEU A 107 3.08 -20.14 2.60
CA LEU A 107 2.66 -18.83 2.11
C LEU A 107 1.17 -18.82 1.70
N ALA A 108 0.70 -19.85 1.02
CA ALA A 108 -0.72 -20.02 0.70
C ALA A 108 -1.59 -20.12 1.97
N GLN A 109 -1.14 -20.85 3.00
CA GLN A 109 -1.83 -20.91 4.29
C GLN A 109 -1.87 -19.56 5.00
N LEU A 110 -0.79 -18.78 4.95
CA LEU A 110 -0.76 -17.44 5.55
C LEU A 110 -1.69 -16.47 4.83
N ARG A 111 -1.71 -16.50 3.49
CA ARG A 111 -2.66 -15.70 2.68
C ARG A 111 -4.11 -16.10 2.96
N GLY A 112 -4.40 -17.40 3.07
CA GLY A 112 -5.73 -17.87 3.45
C GLY A 112 -6.13 -17.43 4.87
N LYS A 113 -5.18 -17.39 5.81
CA LYS A 113 -5.43 -16.81 7.15
C LYS A 113 -5.73 -15.32 7.06
N HIS A 114 -4.94 -14.56 6.30
CA HIS A 114 -5.16 -13.12 6.09
C HIS A 114 -6.58 -12.85 5.54
N GLU A 115 -6.99 -13.58 4.50
CA GLU A 115 -8.32 -13.48 3.91
C GLU A 115 -9.43 -13.83 4.92
N SER A 116 -9.26 -14.91 5.69
CA SER A 116 -10.23 -15.29 6.73
C SER A 116 -10.34 -14.28 7.87
N THR A 117 -9.24 -13.62 8.25
CA THR A 117 -9.23 -12.57 9.28
C THR A 117 -9.93 -11.32 8.79
N VAL A 118 -9.71 -10.96 7.51
CA VAL A 118 -10.41 -9.90 6.81
C VAL A 118 -11.93 -10.14 6.79
N ASP A 119 -12.36 -11.36 6.49
CA ASP A 119 -13.79 -11.68 6.41
C ASP A 119 -14.47 -11.64 7.77
N LYS A 120 -13.80 -12.11 8.84
CA LYS A 120 -14.28 -11.95 10.22
C LYS A 120 -14.41 -10.48 10.62
N LEU A 121 -13.45 -9.65 10.23
CA LEU A 121 -13.50 -8.19 10.41
C LEU A 121 -14.73 -7.58 9.75
N LYS A 122 -15.07 -7.97 8.51
CA LYS A 122 -16.28 -7.49 7.80
C LYS A 122 -17.56 -7.89 8.53
N GLU A 123 -17.61 -9.12 9.04
CA GLU A 123 -18.75 -9.66 9.78
C GLU A 123 -18.96 -8.94 11.12
N GLU A 124 -17.89 -8.73 11.88
CA GLU A 124 -17.96 -8.09 13.21
C GLU A 124 -18.15 -6.57 13.18
N THR A 125 -17.66 -5.88 12.14
CA THR A 125 -17.64 -4.39 12.10
C THR A 125 -18.78 -3.74 11.32
N GLN A 126 -19.66 -4.52 10.68
CA GLN A 126 -20.68 -4.04 9.72
C GLN A 126 -20.08 -3.11 8.64
N PHE A 127 -19.65 -3.71 7.53
CA PHE A 127 -19.32 -3.23 6.16
C PHE A 127 -18.84 -1.77 5.90
N ASN A 128 -19.39 -0.75 6.54
CA ASN A 128 -19.18 0.66 6.20
C ASN A 128 -17.91 1.28 6.81
N ALA A 129 -17.44 0.81 7.97
CA ALA A 129 -16.18 1.31 8.55
C ALA A 129 -14.93 0.60 7.99
N THR A 130 -15.13 -0.57 7.37
CA THR A 130 -14.05 -1.47 6.95
C THR A 130 -13.73 -1.39 5.46
N SER A 131 -14.58 -0.82 4.59
CA SER A 131 -14.32 -0.78 3.14
C SER A 131 -13.06 0.03 2.80
N SER A 132 -12.86 1.18 3.45
CA SER A 132 -11.68 2.04 3.25
C SER A 132 -10.40 1.39 3.78
N LEU A 133 -10.47 0.69 4.92
CA LEU A 133 -9.35 -0.06 5.47
C LEU A 133 -9.00 -1.26 4.56
N LEU A 134 -10.02 -1.96 4.06
CA LEU A 134 -9.86 -3.15 3.25
C LEU A 134 -9.31 -2.87 1.85
N GLN A 135 -9.80 -1.80 1.21
CA GLN A 135 -9.34 -1.39 -0.10
C GLN A 135 -7.85 -1.03 -0.08
N ARG A 136 -7.35 -0.54 1.06
CA ARG A 136 -5.92 -0.27 1.27
C ARG A 136 -5.12 -1.57 1.43
N PHE A 137 -5.59 -2.54 2.22
CA PHE A 137 -4.91 -3.84 2.38
C PHE A 137 -4.96 -4.75 1.14
N GLN A 138 -5.98 -4.61 0.28
CA GLN A 138 -6.10 -5.39 -0.96
C GLN A 138 -5.06 -5.02 -2.03
N ASN A 139 -4.48 -3.81 -1.98
CA ASN A 139 -3.58 -3.32 -3.03
C ASN A 139 -2.11 -3.77 -2.88
N GLY A 140 -1.74 -4.42 -1.78
CA GLY A 140 -0.46 -5.12 -1.63
C GLY A 140 0.78 -4.21 -1.46
N ASP A 141 1.64 -4.61 -0.52
CA ASP A 141 3.00 -4.16 -0.20
C ASP A 141 3.23 -2.67 0.18
N ASP A 142 2.70 -1.69 -0.53
CA ASP A 142 2.94 -0.25 -0.22
C ASP A 142 1.95 0.34 0.80
N ALA A 143 0.85 -0.38 1.06
CA ALA A 143 -0.18 0.07 1.99
C ALA A 143 0.25 0.02 3.46
N LEU A 144 1.19 -0.87 3.82
CA LEU A 144 1.60 -1.03 5.22
C LEU A 144 2.36 0.21 5.72
N GLN A 145 3.32 0.72 4.93
CA GLN A 145 4.06 1.94 5.27
C GLN A 145 3.14 3.16 5.29
N VAL A 146 2.27 3.30 4.29
CA VAL A 146 1.35 4.44 4.21
C VAL A 146 0.36 4.41 5.38
N VAL A 147 -0.18 3.23 5.75
CA VAL A 147 -1.08 3.09 6.89
C VAL A 147 -0.40 3.45 8.19
N ASP A 148 0.81 2.97 8.46
CA ASP A 148 1.51 3.27 9.72
C ASP A 148 1.82 4.77 9.86
N THR A 149 2.15 5.44 8.73
CA THR A 149 2.37 6.89 8.71
C THR A 149 1.08 7.70 8.87
N GLU A 150 -0.03 7.28 8.23
CA GLU A 150 -1.30 8.01 8.31
C GLU A 150 -2.00 7.78 9.66
N LEU A 151 -1.88 6.57 10.22
CA LEU A 151 -2.43 6.27 11.54
C LEU A 151 -1.70 7.04 12.64
N SER A 152 -0.37 7.10 12.58
CA SER A 152 0.43 7.85 13.58
C SER A 152 0.12 9.36 13.52
N LEU A 153 0.02 9.94 12.32
CA LEU A 153 -0.43 11.33 12.14
C LEU A 153 -1.82 11.60 12.73
N LYS A 154 -2.79 10.69 12.53
CA LYS A 154 -4.13 10.83 13.10
C LYS A 154 -4.15 10.66 14.62
N TYR A 155 -3.29 9.81 15.17
CA TYR A 155 -3.13 9.68 16.61
C TYR A 155 -2.51 10.95 17.23
N ASP A 156 -1.53 11.55 16.57
CA ASP A 156 -0.91 12.80 17.00
C ASP A 156 -1.92 13.96 16.93
N GLU A 157 -2.72 14.07 15.86
CA GLU A 157 -3.81 15.06 15.77
C GLU A 157 -4.82 14.92 16.92
N LEU A 158 -5.21 13.68 17.25
CA LEU A 158 -6.12 13.40 18.36
C LEU A 158 -5.52 13.71 19.73
N GLN A 159 -4.22 13.46 19.90
CA GLN A 159 -3.49 13.79 21.12
C GLN A 159 -3.42 15.32 21.30
N GLN A 160 -3.11 16.04 20.23
CA GLN A 160 -3.03 17.50 20.21
C GLN A 160 -4.39 18.14 20.52
N LEU A 161 -5.47 17.62 19.94
CA LEU A 161 -6.84 18.05 20.25
C LEU A 161 -7.23 17.76 21.70
N LYS A 162 -6.79 16.62 22.25
CA LYS A 162 -7.02 16.28 23.66
C LYS A 162 -6.28 17.25 24.58
N ASP A 163 -5.05 17.58 24.24
CA ASP A 163 -4.23 18.53 25.00
C ASP A 163 -4.85 19.94 24.95
N GLU A 164 -5.29 20.40 23.78
CA GLU A 164 -6.07 21.65 23.62
C GLU A 164 -7.35 21.65 24.47
N LEU A 165 -8.10 20.54 24.48
CA LEU A 165 -9.30 20.38 25.30
C LEU A 165 -8.96 20.49 26.78
N THR A 166 -7.90 19.82 27.24
CA THR A 166 -7.47 19.89 28.64
C THR A 166 -6.97 21.28 29.02
N GLN A 167 -6.38 22.03 28.08
CA GLN A 167 -5.94 23.40 28.26
C GLN A 167 -7.12 24.36 28.39
N LEU A 168 -8.18 24.17 27.58
CA LEU A 168 -9.45 24.90 27.71
C LEU A 168 -10.21 24.52 29.00
N GLN A 169 -10.11 23.25 29.43
CA GLN A 169 -10.78 22.76 30.64
C GLN A 169 -10.09 23.23 31.94
N THR A 170 -8.76 23.34 31.93
CA THR A 170 -7.96 23.89 33.05
C THR A 170 -7.92 25.41 33.03
N GLY A 171 -8.07 26.04 31.86
CA GLY A 171 -8.34 27.46 31.65
C GLY A 171 -9.77 27.87 32.02
N LYS A 172 -10.29 27.43 33.16
CA LYS A 172 -11.52 27.99 33.75
C LYS A 172 -11.24 29.42 34.21
N GLN A 173 -11.44 30.40 33.33
CA GLN A 173 -12.33 31.56 33.57
C GLN A 173 -12.37 32.62 32.45
N GLN A 174 -11.60 32.51 31.35
CA GLN A 174 -11.55 33.60 30.34
C GLN A 174 -11.46 33.17 28.87
N ALA A 175 -11.88 31.96 28.51
CA ALA A 175 -12.12 31.66 27.09
C ALA A 175 -13.46 32.28 26.66
N THR A 176 -13.40 33.35 25.87
CA THR A 176 -14.57 34.05 25.30
C THR A 176 -15.44 33.06 24.53
N LYS A 177 -16.77 33.25 24.56
CA LYS A 177 -17.76 32.37 23.92
C LYS A 177 -17.42 32.06 22.44
N GLU A 178 -16.87 33.04 21.73
CA GLU A 178 -16.37 32.89 20.35
C GLU A 178 -15.23 31.87 20.19
N GLN A 179 -14.30 31.75 21.14
CA GLN A 179 -13.21 30.77 21.03
C GLN A 179 -13.70 29.34 21.22
N ASN A 180 -14.72 29.14 22.07
CA ASN A 180 -15.37 27.84 22.19
C ASN A 180 -16.17 27.52 20.92
N ASP A 181 -16.92 28.46 20.36
CA ASP A 181 -17.70 28.22 19.13
C ASP A 181 -16.78 27.91 17.94
N VAL A 182 -15.65 28.60 17.78
CA VAL A 182 -14.65 28.31 16.73
C VAL A 182 -14.00 26.94 16.93
N TRP A 183 -13.71 26.55 18.17
CA TRP A 183 -13.19 25.22 18.48
C TRP A 183 -14.24 24.12 18.19
N PHE A 184 -15.49 24.35 18.56
CA PHE A 184 -16.60 23.44 18.28
C PHE A 184 -16.83 23.28 16.78
N ASP A 185 -16.82 24.37 16.01
CA ASP A 185 -16.97 24.34 14.55
C ASP A 185 -15.79 23.62 13.88
N LYS A 186 -14.57 23.79 14.40
CA LYS A 186 -13.39 23.07 13.90
C LYS A 186 -13.50 21.56 14.15
N VAL A 187 -13.98 21.15 15.31
CA VAL A 187 -14.18 19.73 15.68
C VAL A 187 -15.34 19.11 14.90
N ILE A 188 -16.45 19.85 14.72
CA ILE A 188 -17.57 19.43 13.88
C ILE A 188 -17.13 19.31 12.42
N GLY A 189 -16.36 20.27 11.92
CA GLY A 189 -15.78 20.23 10.57
C GLY A 189 -14.90 19.00 10.35
N LEU A 190 -14.06 18.65 11.33
CA LEU A 190 -13.20 17.46 11.26
C LEU A 190 -14.00 16.15 11.34
N LEU A 191 -15.00 16.07 12.23
CA LEU A 191 -15.89 14.90 12.36
C LEU A 191 -16.81 14.71 11.14
N ALA A 192 -17.13 15.79 10.43
CA ALA A 192 -17.92 15.79 9.22
C ALA A 192 -17.09 15.56 7.93
N GLY A 193 -15.77 15.41 8.03
CA GLY A 193 -14.89 15.21 6.87
C GLY A 193 -14.54 16.49 6.08
N GLY A 194 -14.72 17.67 6.68
CA GLY A 194 -14.51 18.97 6.03
C GLY A 194 -13.08 19.27 5.60
N ASN A 195 -12.09 18.51 6.06
CA ASN A 195 -10.69 18.69 5.67
C ASN A 195 -10.37 18.06 4.30
N ASP A 196 -11.24 17.20 3.75
CA ASP A 196 -11.11 16.67 2.39
C ASP A 196 -11.48 17.72 1.31
N VAL A 197 -12.05 18.85 1.73
CA VAL A 197 -12.48 19.94 0.83
C VAL A 197 -11.33 20.91 0.52
N GLN A 198 -10.28 20.96 1.36
CA GLN A 198 -9.10 21.81 1.13
C GLN A 198 -8.16 21.26 0.04
N GLY A 199 -8.33 20.00 -0.36
CA GLY A 199 -7.61 19.38 -1.48
C GLY A 199 -8.30 19.48 -2.84
N MET A 200 -9.52 20.04 -2.92
CA MET A 200 -10.23 20.22 -4.18
C MET A 200 -9.93 21.61 -4.79
N PRO A 201 -9.61 21.70 -6.10
CA PRO A 201 -9.31 22.97 -6.73
C PRO A 201 -10.55 23.88 -6.74
N HIS A 202 -10.42 25.00 -5.99
CA HIS A 202 -11.14 26.28 -6.12
C HIS A 202 -12.68 26.22 -6.19
N ILE A 203 -13.31 25.90 -5.06
CA ILE A 203 -14.73 26.20 -4.84
C ILE A 203 -14.88 27.70 -4.56
N GLU A 204 -15.56 28.43 -5.44
CA GLU A 204 -15.75 29.88 -5.31
C GLU A 204 -17.18 30.22 -4.87
N LYS A 205 -17.34 31.23 -4.03
CA LYS A 205 -18.66 31.71 -3.61
C LYS A 205 -19.38 32.42 -4.77
N VAL A 206 -20.64 32.10 -5.00
CA VAL A 206 -21.48 32.79 -5.99
C VAL A 206 -22.14 33.99 -5.31
N VAL A 207 -21.70 35.20 -5.66
CA VAL A 207 -22.30 36.46 -5.22
C VAL A 207 -23.05 37.08 -6.40
N CYS A 208 -24.26 37.58 -6.16
CA CYS A 208 -25.03 38.25 -7.21
C CYS A 208 -24.37 39.61 -7.57
N PRO A 209 -24.08 39.89 -8.85
CA PRO A 209 -23.44 41.15 -9.25
C PRO A 209 -24.34 42.38 -9.10
N GLU A 210 -25.66 42.21 -9.03
CA GLU A 210 -26.61 43.32 -8.98
C GLU A 210 -26.98 43.72 -7.54
N CYS A 211 -27.06 42.75 -6.62
CA CYS A 211 -27.48 43.02 -5.24
C CYS A 211 -26.44 42.68 -4.17
N ASP A 212 -25.28 42.14 -4.55
CA ASP A 212 -24.17 41.73 -3.67
C ASP A 212 -24.55 40.78 -2.53
N ARG A 213 -25.70 40.11 -2.62
CA ARG A 213 -26.15 39.15 -1.61
C ARG A 213 -25.67 37.75 -1.93
N PHE A 214 -25.19 37.07 -0.90
CA PHE A 214 -24.82 35.67 -0.95
C PHE A 214 -26.04 34.79 -0.66
N ALA A 215 -26.37 33.89 -1.58
CA ALA A 215 -27.52 32.99 -1.47
C ALA A 215 -27.16 31.58 -0.95
N GLY A 216 -25.94 31.39 -0.41
CA GLY A 216 -25.50 30.08 0.08
C GLY A 216 -25.00 29.11 -1.01
N LEU A 217 -24.73 29.62 -2.23
CA LEU A 217 -24.34 28.81 -3.38
C LEU A 217 -22.85 28.92 -3.65
N TYR A 218 -22.23 27.79 -3.99
CA TYR A 218 -20.81 27.68 -4.31
C TYR A 218 -20.65 27.09 -5.72
N ARG A 219 -19.67 27.58 -6.47
CA ARG A 219 -19.34 27.12 -7.83
C ARG A 219 -18.05 26.32 -7.86
N LEU A 220 -18.03 25.30 -8.71
CA LEU A 220 -16.83 24.60 -9.14
C LEU A 220 -16.25 25.33 -10.38
N PRO A 221 -14.93 25.32 -10.59
CA PRO A 221 -14.27 26.15 -11.60
C PRO A 221 -14.51 25.69 -13.05
N LYS A 222 -15.17 24.54 -13.25
CA LYS A 222 -15.48 23.97 -14.58
C LYS A 222 -16.94 23.58 -14.67
N GLY A 223 -17.72 24.34 -15.43
CA GLY A 223 -19.09 24.03 -15.80
C GLY A 223 -19.86 25.27 -16.23
N ASP A 224 -20.70 25.12 -17.25
CA ASP A 224 -21.62 26.16 -17.68
C ASP A 224 -22.80 26.19 -16.71
N TRP A 225 -23.03 27.32 -16.04
CA TRP A 225 -24.11 27.49 -15.08
C TRP A 225 -24.86 28.78 -15.34
N GLN A 226 -26.18 28.71 -15.21
CA GLN A 226 -27.07 29.87 -15.20
C GLN A 226 -27.59 30.03 -13.78
N TYR A 227 -27.38 31.19 -13.19
CA TYR A 227 -27.88 31.52 -11.86
C TYR A 227 -28.89 32.63 -11.93
N MET A 228 -29.97 32.43 -11.19
CA MET A 228 -31.01 33.42 -10.96
C MET A 228 -30.97 33.80 -9.49
N CYS A 229 -30.71 35.07 -9.20
CA CYS A 229 -30.63 35.54 -7.83
C CYS A 229 -32.04 35.51 -7.19
N PRO A 230 -32.24 34.85 -6.02
CA PRO A 230 -33.54 34.80 -5.37
C PRO A 230 -33.95 36.15 -4.73
N PHE A 231 -33.03 37.13 -4.65
CA PHE A 231 -33.28 38.41 -3.99
C PHE A 231 -33.63 39.55 -4.96
N CYS A 232 -33.05 39.56 -6.16
CA CYS A 232 -33.31 40.60 -7.18
C CYS A 232 -33.73 40.05 -8.54
N ASN A 233 -33.82 38.72 -8.70
CA ASN A 233 -34.18 38.05 -9.95
C ASN A 233 -33.20 38.26 -11.12
N HIS A 234 -31.99 38.77 -10.87
CA HIS A 234 -30.93 38.90 -11.87
C HIS A 234 -30.49 37.54 -12.41
N ARG A 235 -30.25 37.44 -13.72
CA ARG A 235 -29.80 36.21 -14.40
C ARG A 235 -28.42 36.41 -15.01
N THR A 236 -27.44 35.60 -14.60
CA THR A 236 -26.11 35.62 -15.24
C THR A 236 -26.17 34.99 -16.64
N PRO A 237 -25.56 35.61 -17.67
CA PRO A 237 -25.46 34.99 -19.00
C PRO A 237 -24.56 33.76 -18.95
N SER A 238 -24.90 32.71 -19.70
CA SER A 238 -24.00 31.56 -19.88
C SER A 238 -22.78 32.02 -20.67
N HIS A 239 -21.60 31.81 -20.11
CA HIS A 239 -20.35 32.06 -20.82
C HIS A 239 -20.13 30.87 -21.75
N ASP A 240 -20.53 31.00 -23.02
CA ASP A 240 -20.08 30.06 -24.04
C ASP A 240 -18.55 30.18 -24.11
N VAL A 241 -17.87 29.06 -23.95
CA VAL A 241 -16.43 28.97 -24.28
C VAL A 241 -16.33 29.06 -25.79
N GLU A 242 -16.21 30.29 -26.32
CA GLU A 242 -15.73 30.53 -27.67
C GLU A 242 -14.31 29.98 -27.76
N GLY A 243 -14.21 28.77 -28.31
CA GLY A 243 -12.96 28.22 -28.79
C GLY A 243 -12.44 29.08 -29.96
N ALA A 244 -11.17 29.44 -29.84
CA ALA A 244 -10.21 29.57 -30.93
C ALA A 244 -10.68 30.22 -32.24
N THR A 245 -10.23 31.44 -32.50
CA THR A 245 -9.38 31.79 -33.66
C THR A 245 -9.09 33.29 -33.69
N ALA A 246 -7.91 33.63 -34.23
CA ALA A 246 -7.30 34.96 -34.45
C ALA A 246 -6.35 35.43 -33.33
N GLU A 247 -5.12 35.89 -33.56
CA GLU A 247 -4.26 36.10 -34.73
C GLU A 247 -2.86 36.46 -34.17
N GLU A 248 -1.77 35.91 -34.73
CA GLU A 248 -0.38 36.42 -34.69
C GLU A 248 0.44 35.46 -35.59
N GLU A 249 1.31 35.83 -36.53
CA GLU A 249 1.70 37.07 -37.19
C GLU A 249 2.70 36.64 -38.30
N THR A 250 2.82 37.42 -39.37
CA THR A 250 4.03 37.59 -40.22
C THR A 250 4.61 36.41 -41.01
N GLU A 251 4.37 36.40 -42.32
CA GLU A 251 5.37 36.78 -43.34
C GLU A 251 4.68 37.37 -44.58
#